data_AF-A0A954LNL3-F1
#
_entry.id   AF-A0A954LNL3-F1
#
_cell.length_a   1.000
_cell.length_b   1.000
_cell.length_c   1.000
_cell.angle_alpha   90.00
_cell.angle_beta   90.00
_cell.angle_gamma   90.00
#
_symmetry.space_group_name_H-M   'P 1'
#
loop_
_entity.id
_entity.type
_entity.pdbx_description
1 polymer ?
#
loop_
_entity_poly.entity_id
_entity_poly.type
_entity_poly.pdbx_seq_one_letter_code
_entity_poly.pdbx_strand_id
1 'polypeptide(L)'
;KEILRVLLISVLFIVLSSRIEWNHLVNLGLPALGFVLLLILVVRPVAVLLSTIGAELSLKERLFLSWLAPRGIVAAAVSSIFVLEIQHLSKHSPDSEALQQLATESAILSPLVFLVIVGTVLVYGLTAQPVARLLGIGDPNPTGVLFVGADPITVEMASTLQSLGIPVLLVDSNYRKAAAARMQGLRASNHLITTEHVSDHLDLRGIGHLLAMTANDQVNSLAMIQLNETFDSSESFQLVPASSSQNGDKQMAGHLTGRLLFDKRATWNYLAERHAAGATIKKTPLTADFTWEDFQSMYSDSAIPLFVFLPESKRIKIIESENPRTLEPGMVLISLIDPPSSEEKA
;
A
#
# COMPACT_ATOMS: atom_id res chain seq x y z
N LYS A 1 -1.66 20.72 7.14
CA LYS A 1 -2.33 19.95 8.22
C LYS A 1 -1.42 18.83 8.75
N GLU A 2 -0.74 18.08 7.87
CA GLU A 2 0.25 17.05 8.24
C GLU A 2 1.44 17.56 9.06
N ILE A 3 2.09 18.65 8.64
CA ILE A 3 3.27 19.22 9.33
C ILE A 3 2.94 19.58 10.78
N LEU A 4 1.76 20.16 11.02
CA LEU A 4 1.30 20.52 12.36
C LEU A 4 1.07 19.26 13.22
N ARG A 5 0.48 18.21 12.63
CA ARG A 5 0.25 16.93 13.32
C ARG A 5 1.56 16.27 13.72
N VAL A 6 2.53 16.22 12.81
CA VAL A 6 3.87 15.66 13.08
C VAL A 6 4.56 16.45 14.18
N LEU A 7 4.57 17.78 14.09
CA LEU A 7 5.18 18.64 15.10
C LEU A 7 4.51 18.47 16.48
N LEU A 8 3.18 18.39 16.53
CA LEU A 8 2.43 18.15 17.77
C LEU A 8 2.74 16.78 18.38
N ILE A 9 2.84 15.73 17.57
CA ILE A 9 3.20 14.39 18.03
C ILE A 9 4.63 14.40 18.60
N SER A 10 5.58 15.01 17.90
CA SER A 10 6.97 15.10 18.35
C SER A 10 7.10 15.86 19.68
N VAL A 11 6.47 17.03 19.80
CA VAL A 11 6.46 17.81 21.05
C VAL A 11 5.81 17.01 22.18
N LEU A 12 4.71 16.32 21.89
CA LEU A 12 4.00 15.52 22.89
C LEU A 12 4.88 14.39 23.42
N PHE A 13 5.59 13.66 22.55
CA PHE A 13 6.52 12.60 23.00
C PHE A 13 7.71 13.15 23.79
N ILE A 14 8.21 14.36 23.47
CA ILE A 14 9.25 15.03 24.26
C ILE A 14 8.72 15.40 25.65
N VAL A 15 7.55 16.03 25.73
CA VAL A 15 6.90 16.41 27.00
C VAL A 15 6.52 15.18 27.83
N LEU A 16 6.11 14.10 27.17
CA LEU A 16 5.85 12.82 27.81
C LEU A 16 7.17 12.31 28.43
N SER A 17 8.24 12.24 27.64
CA SER A 17 9.56 11.78 28.12
C SER A 17 10.12 12.63 29.27
N SER A 18 9.84 13.94 29.32
CA SER A 18 10.30 14.80 30.42
C SER A 18 9.55 14.59 31.74
N ARG A 19 8.38 13.93 31.72
CA ARG A 19 7.63 13.55 32.93
C ARG A 19 8.16 12.27 33.58
N ILE A 20 9.19 11.64 32.99
CA ILE A 20 9.81 10.45 33.54
C ILE A 20 10.75 10.83 34.68
N GLU A 21 10.31 10.60 35.90
CA GLU A 21 11.22 10.58 37.04
C GLU A 21 11.79 9.18 37.23
N TRP A 22 13.07 9.01 36.88
CA TRP A 22 13.79 7.73 36.96
C TRP A 22 13.62 7.02 38.31
N ASN A 23 13.58 7.79 39.40
CA ASN A 23 13.41 7.27 40.76
C ASN A 23 12.04 6.60 40.99
N HIS A 24 10.97 7.10 40.37
CA HIS A 24 9.65 6.49 40.49
C HIS A 24 9.52 5.19 39.69
N LEU A 25 10.21 5.09 38.54
CA LEU A 25 10.25 3.87 37.74
C LEU A 25 11.00 2.72 38.45
N VAL A 26 12.13 3.04 39.08
CA VAL A 26 12.93 2.04 39.82
C VAL A 26 12.14 1.50 41.02
N ASN A 27 11.39 2.36 41.71
CA ASN A 27 10.53 1.96 42.84
C ASN A 27 9.31 1.13 42.40
N LEU A 28 8.80 1.33 41.18
CA LEU A 28 7.75 0.51 40.59
C LEU A 28 8.25 -0.91 40.22
N GLY A 29 9.52 -1.02 39.86
CA GLY A 29 10.27 -2.27 39.74
C GLY A 29 9.64 -3.37 38.88
N LEU A 30 9.82 -4.63 39.32
CA LEU A 30 9.28 -5.86 38.73
C LEU A 30 7.75 -5.93 38.66
N PRO A 31 6.98 -5.47 39.68
CA PRO A 31 5.51 -5.50 39.63
C PRO A 31 4.94 -4.73 38.44
N ALA A 32 5.49 -3.56 38.13
CA ALA A 32 5.01 -2.74 37.02
C ALA A 32 5.33 -3.36 35.65
N LEU A 33 6.49 -3.99 35.50
CA LEU A 33 6.82 -4.77 34.29
C LEU A 33 5.88 -5.97 34.14
N GLY A 34 5.60 -6.68 35.24
CA GLY A 34 4.64 -7.78 35.29
C GLY A 34 3.24 -7.33 34.88
N PHE A 35 2.81 -6.14 35.31
CA PHE A 35 1.54 -5.54 34.91
C PHE A 35 1.48 -5.24 33.40
N VAL A 36 2.54 -4.66 32.83
CA VAL A 36 2.63 -4.43 31.37
C VAL A 36 2.57 -5.75 30.61
N LEU A 37 3.34 -6.76 31.02
CA LEU A 37 3.32 -8.09 30.40
C LEU A 37 1.94 -8.75 30.49
N LEU A 38 1.27 -8.67 31.65
CA LEU A 38 -0.09 -9.17 31.84
C LEU A 38 -1.07 -8.48 30.88
N LEU A 39 -0.96 -7.14 30.73
CA LEU A 39 -1.80 -6.39 29.81
C LEU A 39 -1.61 -6.82 28.36
N ILE A 40 -0.37 -7.04 27.94
CA ILE A 40 0.00 -7.41 26.57
C ILE A 40 -0.36 -8.88 26.28
N LEU A 41 0.00 -9.81 27.17
CA LEU A 41 -0.08 -11.26 26.92
C LEU A 41 -1.42 -11.88 27.30
N VAL A 42 -2.19 -11.26 28.19
CA VAL A 42 -3.43 -11.85 28.72
C VAL A 42 -4.63 -10.95 28.45
N VAL A 43 -4.64 -9.74 29.02
CA VAL A 43 -5.81 -8.87 28.99
C VAL A 43 -6.17 -8.50 27.56
N ARG A 44 -5.17 -8.20 26.72
CA ARG A 44 -5.41 -7.81 25.34
C ARG A 44 -5.93 -8.97 24.47
N PRO A 45 -5.28 -10.16 24.42
CA PRO A 45 -5.81 -11.29 23.66
C PRO A 45 -7.23 -11.65 24.06
N VAL A 46 -7.54 -11.67 25.36
CA VAL A 46 -8.91 -11.95 25.83
C VAL A 46 -9.89 -10.89 25.32
N ALA A 47 -9.54 -9.61 25.43
CA ALA A 47 -10.42 -8.52 24.97
C ALA A 47 -10.70 -8.60 23.45
N VAL A 48 -9.69 -8.90 22.64
CA VAL A 48 -9.85 -9.02 21.18
C VAL A 48 -10.59 -10.29 20.81
N LEU A 49 -10.30 -11.42 21.44
CA LEU A 49 -11.02 -12.68 21.21
C LEU A 49 -12.50 -12.51 21.50
N LEU A 50 -12.88 -11.85 22.60
CA LEU A 50 -14.27 -11.55 22.92
C LEU A 50 -14.89 -10.56 21.94
N SER A 51 -14.15 -9.53 21.52
CA SER A 51 -14.67 -8.49 20.60
C SER A 51 -14.79 -8.96 19.15
N THR A 52 -14.11 -10.05 18.77
CA THR A 52 -14.09 -10.58 17.39
C THR A 52 -14.99 -11.81 17.21
N ILE A 53 -15.80 -12.15 18.22
CA ILE A 53 -16.83 -13.18 18.10
C ILE A 53 -17.84 -12.72 17.04
N GLY A 54 -17.93 -13.45 15.92
CA GLY A 54 -18.82 -13.13 14.81
C GLY A 54 -18.22 -12.24 13.71
N ALA A 55 -16.95 -11.85 13.80
CA ALA A 55 -16.27 -11.10 12.74
C ALA A 55 -15.68 -12.03 11.65
N GLU A 56 -15.77 -11.60 10.38
CA GLU A 56 -15.13 -12.25 9.21
C GLU A 56 -13.61 -11.99 9.17
N LEU A 57 -12.89 -12.43 10.20
CA LEU A 57 -11.43 -12.31 10.29
C LEU A 57 -10.78 -13.68 10.30
N SER A 58 -9.69 -13.82 9.54
CA SER A 58 -8.84 -15.00 9.60
C SER A 58 -8.18 -15.12 11.00
N LEU A 59 -7.83 -16.35 11.38
CA LEU A 59 -7.14 -16.61 12.65
C LEU A 59 -5.83 -15.81 12.77
N LYS A 60 -5.16 -15.57 11.64
CA LYS A 60 -3.92 -14.80 11.59
C LYS A 60 -4.19 -13.33 11.91
N GLU A 61 -5.15 -12.70 11.22
CA GLU A 61 -5.55 -11.32 11.48
C GLU A 61 -5.99 -11.12 12.93
N ARG A 62 -6.78 -12.05 13.47
CA ARG A 62 -7.22 -12.01 14.87
C ARG A 62 -6.04 -12.08 15.84
N LEU A 63 -5.05 -12.92 15.57
CA LEU A 63 -3.85 -13.03 16.39
C LEU A 63 -2.98 -11.76 16.32
N PHE A 64 -2.86 -11.15 15.14
CA PHE A 64 -2.15 -9.88 14.97
C PHE A 64 -2.86 -8.72 15.68
N LEU A 65 -4.18 -8.63 15.56
CA LEU A 65 -4.99 -7.63 16.30
C LEU A 65 -4.93 -7.84 17.82
N SER A 66 -4.81 -9.10 18.25
CA SER A 66 -4.59 -9.47 19.66
C SER A 66 -3.20 -9.09 20.14
N TRP A 67 -2.20 -9.09 19.27
CA TRP A 67 -0.83 -8.67 19.59
C TRP A 67 -0.68 -7.15 19.60
N LEU A 68 -1.24 -6.44 18.61
CA LEU A 68 -1.01 -5.02 18.39
C LEU A 68 -2.04 -4.14 19.11
N ALA A 69 -1.62 -3.46 20.18
CA ALA A 69 -2.52 -2.65 21.02
C ALA A 69 -1.85 -1.47 21.73
N PRO A 70 -1.19 -0.55 20.99
CA PRO A 70 -0.47 0.56 21.61
C PRO A 70 -1.41 1.41 22.45
N ARG A 71 -1.05 1.66 23.71
CA ARG A 71 -1.77 2.61 24.56
C ARG A 71 -1.30 4.01 24.22
N GLY A 72 -2.27 4.91 24.04
CA GLY A 72 -2.02 6.24 23.52
C GLY A 72 -2.14 7.34 24.56
N ILE A 73 -2.06 8.56 24.03
CA ILE A 73 -2.11 9.83 24.75
C ILE A 73 -3.41 10.01 25.56
N VAL A 74 -4.50 9.38 25.12
CA VAL A 74 -5.79 9.42 25.81
C VAL A 74 -5.71 8.76 27.18
N ALA A 75 -4.98 7.64 27.30
CA ALA A 75 -4.81 6.95 28.59
C ALA A 75 -4.04 7.84 29.58
N ALA A 76 -3.00 8.53 29.13
CA ALA A 76 -2.25 9.49 29.95
C ALA A 76 -3.15 10.64 30.41
N ALA A 77 -3.89 11.27 29.50
CA ALA A 77 -4.76 12.41 29.82
C ALA A 77 -5.85 12.04 30.82
N VAL A 78 -6.56 10.93 30.58
CA VAL A 78 -7.63 10.44 31.47
C VAL A 78 -7.04 10.10 32.84
N SER A 79 -5.93 9.38 32.91
CA SER A 79 -5.27 9.06 34.18
C SER A 79 -4.86 10.31 34.94
N SER A 80 -4.28 11.31 34.28
CA SER A 80 -3.88 12.55 34.95
C SER A 80 -5.08 13.33 35.50
N ILE A 81 -6.18 13.41 34.74
CA ILE A 81 -7.42 14.05 35.20
C ILE A 81 -7.98 13.33 36.42
N PHE A 82 -8.03 11.99 36.40
CA PHE A 82 -8.48 11.19 37.55
C PHE A 82 -7.63 11.43 38.80
N VAL A 83 -6.30 11.45 38.66
CA VAL A 83 -5.39 11.71 39.79
C VAL A 83 -5.61 13.13 40.35
N LEU A 84 -5.71 14.13 39.47
CA LEU A 84 -5.97 15.51 39.88
C LEU A 84 -7.32 15.65 40.59
N GLU A 85 -8.35 14.99 40.09
CA GLU A 85 -9.69 15.03 40.69
C GLU A 85 -9.71 14.33 42.06
N ILE A 86 -9.11 13.15 42.20
CA ILE A 86 -9.00 12.46 43.49
C ILE A 86 -8.25 13.32 44.51
N GLN A 87 -7.14 13.94 44.10
CA GLN A 87 -6.38 14.86 44.97
C GLN A 87 -7.19 16.11 45.34
N HIS A 88 -7.97 16.65 44.39
CA HIS A 88 -8.83 17.79 44.63
C HIS A 88 -9.93 17.47 45.64
N LEU A 89 -10.62 16.33 45.47
CA LEU A 89 -11.66 15.86 46.39
C LEU A 89 -11.08 15.55 47.78
N SER A 90 -9.91 14.92 47.86
CA SER A 90 -9.23 14.63 49.12
C SER A 90 -8.89 15.88 49.92
N LYS A 91 -8.56 17.00 49.25
CA LYS A 91 -8.31 18.30 49.93
C LYS A 91 -9.58 18.93 50.49
N HIS A 92 -10.73 18.72 49.85
CA HIS A 92 -12.01 19.32 50.25
C HIS A 92 -12.80 18.45 51.24
N SER A 93 -12.45 17.17 51.40
CA SER A 93 -13.06 16.24 52.35
C SER A 93 -12.00 15.59 53.24
N PRO A 94 -11.38 16.36 54.16
CA PRO A 94 -10.29 15.86 55.01
C PRO A 94 -10.74 14.77 55.99
N ASP A 95 -12.04 14.68 56.29
CA ASP A 95 -12.59 13.71 57.26
C ASP A 95 -12.70 12.28 56.71
N SER A 96 -12.48 12.07 55.41
CA SER A 96 -12.56 10.76 54.77
C SER A 96 -11.18 10.09 54.67
N GLU A 97 -10.88 9.19 55.59
CA GLU A 97 -9.65 8.38 55.56
C GLU A 97 -9.51 7.57 54.26
N ALA A 98 -10.62 7.05 53.73
CA ALA A 98 -10.64 6.30 52.47
C ALA A 98 -10.22 7.17 51.28
N LEU A 99 -10.58 8.45 51.28
CA LEU A 99 -10.24 9.38 50.19
C LEU A 99 -8.78 9.82 50.27
N GLN A 100 -8.22 9.95 51.47
CA GLN A 100 -6.79 10.22 51.67
C GLN A 100 -5.92 9.03 51.25
N GLN A 101 -6.33 7.80 51.58
CA GLN A 101 -5.67 6.58 51.11
C GLN A 101 -5.69 6.50 49.59
N LEU A 102 -6.86 6.69 48.97
CA LEU A 102 -7.00 6.68 47.51
C LEU A 102 -6.17 7.78 46.84
N ALA A 103 -6.09 8.97 47.42
CA ALA A 103 -5.26 10.06 46.90
C ALA A 103 -3.76 9.69 46.92
N THR A 104 -3.31 9.04 47.98
CA THR A 104 -1.92 8.57 48.10
C THR A 104 -1.61 7.47 47.08
N GLU A 105 -2.52 6.50 46.91
CA GLU A 105 -2.36 5.44 45.92
C GLU A 105 -2.46 5.96 44.48
N SER A 106 -3.32 6.95 44.22
CA SER A 106 -3.53 7.51 42.88
C SER A 106 -2.26 8.10 42.27
N ALA A 107 -1.30 8.55 43.10
CA ALA A 107 -0.03 9.09 42.64
C ALA A 107 0.78 8.08 41.81
N ILE A 108 0.56 6.77 42.02
CA ILE A 108 1.21 5.70 41.26
C ILE A 108 0.67 5.55 39.84
N LEU A 109 -0.57 6.00 39.58
CA LEU A 109 -1.26 5.79 38.29
C LEU A 109 -0.55 6.52 37.15
N SER A 110 -0.09 7.75 37.40
CA SER A 110 0.61 8.56 36.39
C SER A 110 1.89 7.87 35.86
N PRO A 111 2.87 7.49 36.71
CA PRO A 111 4.06 6.78 36.24
C PRO A 111 3.75 5.37 35.71
N LEU A 112 2.73 4.69 36.22
CA LEU A 112 2.32 3.36 35.73
C LEU A 112 1.76 3.44 34.30
N VAL A 113 0.81 4.34 34.03
CA VAL A 113 0.22 4.52 32.70
C VAL A 113 1.28 4.96 31.71
N PHE A 114 2.20 5.81 32.15
CA PHE A 114 3.36 6.19 31.36
C PHE A 114 4.20 4.97 30.94
N LEU A 115 4.57 4.13 31.91
CA LEU A 115 5.33 2.91 31.65
C LEU A 115 4.59 1.98 30.67
N VAL A 116 3.27 1.86 30.80
CA VAL A 116 2.45 1.09 29.86
C VAL A 116 2.54 1.68 28.45
N ILE A 117 2.44 3.00 28.29
CA ILE A 117 2.55 3.66 26.97
C ILE A 117 3.93 3.39 26.36
N VAL A 118 5.02 3.69 27.08
CA VAL A 118 6.38 3.48 26.55
C VAL A 118 6.67 2.00 26.30
N GLY A 119 6.31 1.12 27.24
CA GLY A 119 6.50 -0.32 27.09
C GLY A 119 5.75 -0.88 25.90
N THR A 120 4.48 -0.49 25.71
CA THR A 120 3.71 -0.94 24.53
C THR A 120 4.23 -0.35 23.23
N VAL A 121 4.60 0.94 23.19
CA VAL A 121 5.18 1.56 21.99
C VAL A 121 6.52 0.91 21.62
N LEU A 122 7.39 0.60 22.58
CA LEU A 122 8.65 -0.10 22.32
C LEU A 122 8.42 -1.53 21.82
N VAL A 123 7.62 -2.31 22.54
CA VAL A 123 7.32 -3.70 22.17
C VAL A 123 6.70 -3.74 20.78
N TYR A 124 5.69 -2.94 20.52
CA TYR A 124 4.99 -2.97 19.23
C TYR A 124 5.78 -2.29 18.10
N GLY A 125 6.49 -1.20 18.37
CA GLY A 125 7.36 -0.56 17.39
C GLY A 125 8.44 -1.51 16.86
N LEU A 126 8.99 -2.36 17.73
CA LEU A 126 10.00 -3.35 17.35
C LEU A 126 9.41 -4.65 16.80
N THR A 127 8.27 -5.12 17.32
CA THR A 127 7.72 -6.45 17.00
C THR A 127 6.59 -6.44 15.97
N ALA A 128 5.95 -5.31 15.66
CA ALA A 128 4.79 -5.29 14.76
C ALA A 128 5.13 -5.79 13.36
N GLN A 129 6.20 -5.27 12.75
CA GLN A 129 6.61 -5.67 11.41
C GLN A 129 7.05 -7.15 11.31
N PRO A 130 7.92 -7.68 12.19
CA PRO A 130 8.29 -9.09 12.12
C PRO A 130 7.12 -10.03 12.42
N VAL A 131 6.23 -9.69 13.37
CA VAL A 131 5.03 -10.49 13.66
C VAL A 131 4.05 -10.46 12.47
N ALA A 132 3.84 -9.30 11.84
CA ALA A 132 3.02 -9.20 10.63
C ALA A 132 3.55 -10.06 9.48
N ARG A 133 4.88 -10.10 9.29
CA ARG A 133 5.54 -10.96 8.31
C ARG A 133 5.43 -12.45 8.67
N LEU A 134 5.66 -12.81 9.93
CA LEU A 134 5.55 -14.19 10.42
C LEU A 134 4.14 -14.76 10.22
N LEU A 135 3.13 -13.93 10.46
CA LEU A 135 1.74 -14.31 10.24
C LEU A 135 1.32 -14.18 8.77
N GLY A 136 2.14 -13.58 7.90
CA GLY A 136 1.80 -13.35 6.50
C GLY A 136 0.57 -12.46 6.29
N ILE A 137 0.35 -11.50 7.20
CA ILE A 137 -0.77 -10.54 7.15
C ILE A 137 -0.30 -9.20 6.56
N GLY A 138 1.00 -8.93 6.62
CA GLY A 138 1.58 -7.88 5.79
C GLY A 138 1.67 -8.39 4.35
N ASP A 139 1.14 -7.64 3.41
CA ASP A 139 1.40 -7.85 1.98
C ASP A 139 2.83 -7.37 1.70
N PRO A 140 3.85 -8.24 1.69
CA PRO A 140 5.23 -7.78 1.85
C PRO A 140 5.71 -7.00 0.62
N ASN A 141 5.06 -7.21 -0.53
CA ASN A 141 5.20 -6.45 -1.77
C ASN A 141 3.90 -6.65 -2.55
N PRO A 142 2.98 -5.70 -2.57
CA PRO A 142 1.80 -5.81 -3.42
C PRO A 142 2.27 -5.81 -4.89
N THR A 143 2.21 -6.95 -5.57
CA THR A 143 2.69 -7.11 -6.96
C THR A 143 1.59 -6.88 -7.99
N GLY A 144 0.36 -6.68 -7.53
CA GLY A 144 -0.78 -6.50 -8.39
C GLY A 144 -0.81 -5.14 -9.08
N VAL A 145 -1.62 -5.05 -10.11
CA VAL A 145 -1.68 -3.88 -11.00
C VAL A 145 -3.10 -3.30 -11.03
N LEU A 146 -3.20 -2.01 -10.73
CA LEU A 146 -4.37 -1.18 -10.95
C LEU A 146 -4.27 -0.56 -12.34
N PHE A 147 -5.18 -0.92 -13.24
CA PHE A 147 -5.34 -0.27 -14.53
C PHE A 147 -6.42 0.81 -14.44
N VAL A 148 -6.05 2.04 -14.74
CA VAL A 148 -7.01 3.12 -15.01
C VAL A 148 -7.28 3.13 -16.51
N GLY A 149 -8.50 2.76 -16.86
CA GLY A 149 -8.93 2.44 -18.22
C GLY A 149 -9.22 0.95 -18.37
N ALA A 150 -10.26 0.64 -19.14
CA ALA A 150 -10.65 -0.73 -19.48
C ALA A 150 -10.87 -0.88 -21.01
N ASP A 151 -10.00 -0.25 -21.80
CA ASP A 151 -9.97 -0.46 -23.25
C ASP A 151 -9.54 -1.88 -23.62
N PRO A 152 -9.87 -2.38 -24.83
CA PRO A 152 -9.61 -3.78 -25.21
C PRO A 152 -8.17 -4.25 -24.99
N ILE A 153 -7.18 -3.43 -25.35
CA ILE A 153 -5.77 -3.76 -25.13
C ILE A 153 -5.43 -3.86 -23.63
N THR A 154 -5.97 -2.96 -22.81
CA THR A 154 -5.79 -2.97 -21.35
C THR A 154 -6.43 -4.21 -20.72
N VAL A 155 -7.59 -4.62 -21.22
CA VAL A 155 -8.26 -5.86 -20.82
C VAL A 155 -7.41 -7.08 -21.19
N GLU A 156 -6.82 -7.13 -22.40
CA GLU A 156 -5.91 -8.21 -22.80
C GLU A 156 -4.63 -8.25 -21.94
N MET A 157 -4.05 -7.08 -21.62
CA MET A 157 -2.92 -6.97 -20.69
C MET A 157 -3.28 -7.53 -19.32
N ALA A 158 -4.41 -7.09 -18.76
CA ALA A 158 -4.87 -7.53 -17.45
C ALA A 158 -5.18 -9.04 -17.41
N SER A 159 -5.81 -9.59 -18.45
CA SER A 159 -6.05 -11.03 -18.59
C SER A 159 -4.73 -11.82 -18.66
N THR A 160 -3.74 -11.29 -19.37
CA THR A 160 -2.40 -11.90 -19.44
C THR A 160 -1.74 -11.94 -18.06
N LEU A 161 -1.80 -10.84 -17.30
CA LEU A 161 -1.25 -10.79 -15.94
C LEU A 161 -2.04 -11.68 -14.95
N GLN A 162 -3.38 -11.69 -15.04
CA GLN A 162 -4.23 -12.56 -14.21
C GLN A 162 -3.90 -14.04 -14.43
N SER A 163 -3.65 -14.45 -15.67
CA SER A 163 -3.27 -15.83 -15.99
C SER A 163 -1.88 -16.23 -15.44
N LEU A 164 -1.05 -15.26 -15.05
CA LEU A 164 0.23 -15.48 -14.35
C LEU A 164 0.07 -15.45 -12.82
N GLY A 165 -1.17 -15.30 -12.33
CA GLY A 165 -1.47 -15.21 -10.90
C GLY A 165 -1.20 -13.85 -10.28
N ILE A 166 -0.99 -12.81 -11.09
CA ILE A 166 -0.84 -11.43 -10.62
C ILE A 166 -2.23 -10.83 -10.38
N PRO A 167 -2.51 -10.28 -9.17
CA PRO A 167 -3.77 -9.59 -8.92
C PRO A 167 -3.93 -8.39 -9.85
N VAL A 168 -5.09 -8.24 -10.47
CA VAL A 168 -5.40 -7.10 -11.35
C VAL A 168 -6.73 -6.50 -10.98
N LEU A 169 -6.83 -5.18 -11.07
CA LEU A 169 -8.06 -4.42 -10.92
C LEU A 169 -8.13 -3.38 -12.06
N LEU A 170 -9.26 -3.32 -12.76
CA LEU A 170 -9.52 -2.29 -13.76
C LEU A 170 -10.55 -1.28 -13.25
N VAL A 171 -10.30 0.00 -13.49
CA VAL A 171 -11.22 1.09 -13.15
C VAL A 171 -11.48 1.93 -14.38
N ASP A 172 -12.76 2.07 -14.74
CA ASP A 172 -13.16 2.92 -15.85
C ASP A 172 -14.50 3.60 -15.54
N SER A 173 -14.65 4.87 -15.90
CA SER A 173 -15.90 5.60 -15.72
C SER A 173 -17.01 5.13 -16.67
N ASN A 174 -16.65 4.45 -17.76
CA ASN A 174 -17.59 3.86 -18.69
C ASN A 174 -18.02 2.46 -18.23
N TYR A 175 -19.30 2.34 -17.85
CA TYR A 175 -19.90 1.09 -17.40
C TYR A 175 -19.74 -0.04 -18.41
N ARG A 176 -19.84 0.23 -19.72
CA ARG A 176 -19.76 -0.81 -20.76
C ARG A 176 -18.36 -1.42 -20.82
N LYS A 177 -17.31 -0.60 -20.69
CA LYS A 177 -15.91 -1.08 -20.65
C LYS A 177 -15.65 -1.92 -19.40
N ALA A 178 -16.06 -1.43 -18.23
CA ALA A 178 -15.94 -2.18 -16.98
C ALA A 178 -16.77 -3.49 -17.00
N ALA A 179 -17.96 -3.48 -17.60
CA ALA A 179 -18.77 -4.69 -17.77
C ALA A 179 -18.10 -5.70 -18.72
N ALA A 180 -17.52 -5.24 -19.83
CA ALA A 180 -16.77 -6.11 -20.75
C ALA A 180 -15.58 -6.79 -20.08
N ALA A 181 -14.82 -6.06 -19.26
CA ALA A 181 -13.74 -6.63 -18.46
C ALA A 181 -14.25 -7.69 -17.47
N ARG A 182 -15.37 -7.44 -16.77
CA ARG A 182 -16.00 -8.42 -15.87
C ARG A 182 -16.45 -9.68 -16.58
N MET A 183 -16.98 -9.56 -17.80
CA MET A 183 -17.37 -10.74 -18.60
C MET A 183 -16.17 -11.62 -18.96
N GLN A 184 -14.95 -11.10 -18.98
CA GLN A 184 -13.72 -11.88 -19.14
C GLN A 184 -13.18 -12.46 -17.81
N GLY A 185 -13.91 -12.32 -16.70
CA GLY A 185 -13.47 -12.81 -15.38
C GLY A 185 -12.50 -11.89 -14.65
N LEU A 186 -12.30 -10.66 -15.14
CA LEU A 186 -11.46 -9.67 -14.48
C LEU A 186 -12.23 -8.93 -13.39
N ARG A 187 -11.51 -8.53 -12.34
CA ARG A 187 -12.03 -7.58 -11.35
C ARG A 187 -12.04 -6.20 -12.00
N ALA A 188 -13.23 -5.65 -12.23
CA ALA A 188 -13.36 -4.30 -12.75
C ALA A 188 -14.48 -3.54 -12.04
N SER A 189 -14.24 -2.26 -11.77
CA SER A 189 -15.16 -1.38 -11.07
C SER A 189 -15.47 -0.14 -11.90
N ASN A 190 -16.71 0.31 -11.84
CA ASN A 190 -17.15 1.51 -12.54
C ASN A 190 -17.09 2.71 -11.60
N HIS A 191 -15.97 3.44 -11.62
CA HIS A 191 -15.77 4.64 -10.84
C HIS A 191 -15.08 5.71 -11.68
N LEU A 192 -15.34 6.97 -11.35
CA LEU A 192 -14.61 8.09 -11.91
C LEU A 192 -13.38 8.33 -11.03
N ILE A 193 -12.18 8.27 -11.62
CA ILE A 193 -10.93 8.48 -10.86
C ILE A 193 -10.86 9.89 -10.26
N THR A 194 -11.60 10.86 -10.82
CA THR A 194 -11.64 12.22 -10.30
C THR A 194 -12.50 12.38 -9.05
N THR A 195 -13.14 11.32 -8.57
CA THR A 195 -13.92 11.35 -7.33
C THR A 195 -12.96 11.46 -6.13
N GLU A 196 -13.32 12.33 -5.19
CA GLU A 196 -12.57 12.47 -3.93
C GLU A 196 -12.53 11.12 -3.19
N HIS A 197 -11.37 10.74 -2.66
CA HIS A 197 -11.20 9.47 -1.93
C HIS A 197 -11.60 8.22 -2.74
N VAL A 198 -11.37 8.21 -4.07
CA VAL A 198 -11.69 7.05 -4.92
C VAL A 198 -11.03 5.75 -4.41
N SER A 199 -9.85 5.84 -3.80
CA SER A 199 -9.14 4.71 -3.17
C SER A 199 -9.96 4.00 -2.09
N ASP A 200 -10.79 4.71 -1.33
CA ASP A 200 -11.64 4.13 -0.27
C ASP A 200 -12.76 3.24 -0.83
N HIS A 201 -13.11 3.44 -2.10
CA HIS A 201 -14.12 2.67 -2.81
C HIS A 201 -13.55 1.52 -3.64
N LEU A 202 -12.23 1.44 -3.76
CA LEU A 202 -11.54 0.40 -4.54
C LEU A 202 -10.97 -0.66 -3.59
N ASP A 203 -11.16 -1.93 -3.94
CA ASP A 203 -10.49 -3.01 -3.22
C ASP A 203 -9.06 -3.19 -3.74
N LEU A 204 -8.13 -2.43 -3.17
CA LEU A 204 -6.72 -2.37 -3.54
C LEU A 204 -5.84 -3.42 -2.86
N ARG A 205 -6.43 -4.42 -2.18
CA ARG A 205 -5.66 -5.50 -1.53
C ARG A 205 -4.79 -6.25 -2.55
N GLY A 206 -3.48 -6.31 -2.31
CA GLY A 206 -2.52 -6.94 -3.22
C GLY A 206 -2.12 -6.10 -4.43
N ILE A 207 -2.61 -4.87 -4.57
CA ILE A 207 -2.32 -3.99 -5.70
C ILE A 207 -1.26 -2.97 -5.31
N GLY A 208 -0.14 -2.92 -6.04
CA GLY A 208 1.00 -2.08 -5.71
C GLY A 208 1.53 -1.24 -6.86
N HIS A 209 1.08 -1.51 -8.09
CA HIS A 209 1.42 -0.72 -9.26
C HIS A 209 0.18 -0.03 -9.82
N LEU A 210 0.31 1.23 -10.22
CA LEU A 210 -0.74 2.02 -10.86
C LEU A 210 -0.37 2.29 -12.32
N LEU A 211 -1.26 1.93 -13.24
CA LEU A 211 -1.07 2.09 -14.67
C LEU A 211 -2.23 2.90 -15.28
N ALA A 212 -1.97 4.16 -15.62
CA ALA A 212 -2.94 5.02 -16.27
C ALA A 212 -2.85 4.95 -17.79
N MET A 213 -3.88 4.33 -18.38
CA MET A 213 -3.87 3.89 -19.78
C MET A 213 -5.13 4.28 -20.54
N THR A 214 -5.78 5.37 -20.16
CA THR A 214 -6.98 5.85 -20.86
C THR A 214 -6.61 6.64 -22.11
N ALA A 215 -7.57 6.79 -23.02
CA ALA A 215 -7.46 7.67 -24.19
C ALA A 215 -7.32 9.16 -23.84
N ASN A 216 -7.55 9.55 -22.58
CA ASN A 216 -7.51 10.94 -22.15
C ASN A 216 -6.31 11.18 -21.23
N ASP A 217 -5.30 11.87 -21.77
CA ASP A 217 -4.06 12.21 -21.05
C ASP A 217 -4.31 13.00 -19.76
N GLN A 218 -5.38 13.80 -19.70
CA GLN A 218 -5.75 14.55 -18.48
C GLN A 218 -6.27 13.60 -17.40
N VAL A 219 -7.06 12.60 -17.77
CA VAL A 219 -7.52 11.56 -16.82
C VAL A 219 -6.32 10.76 -16.32
N ASN A 220 -5.36 10.45 -17.20
CA ASN A 220 -4.15 9.75 -16.81
C ASN A 220 -3.31 10.56 -15.81
N SER A 221 -3.09 11.85 -16.09
CA SER A 221 -2.33 12.75 -15.20
C SER A 221 -3.06 12.94 -13.86
N LEU A 222 -4.39 13.10 -13.90
CA LEU A 222 -5.19 13.26 -12.70
C LEU A 222 -5.22 11.99 -11.84
N ALA A 223 -5.16 10.81 -12.45
CA ALA A 223 -5.00 9.55 -11.73
C ALA A 223 -3.71 9.52 -10.93
N MET A 224 -2.61 10.04 -11.48
CA MET A 224 -1.32 10.12 -10.77
C MET A 224 -1.41 11.04 -9.55
N ILE A 225 -2.14 12.16 -9.69
CA ILE A 225 -2.32 13.12 -8.59
C ILE A 225 -3.23 12.53 -7.50
N GLN A 226 -4.38 11.98 -7.89
CA GLN A 226 -5.40 11.52 -6.94
C GLN A 226 -4.97 10.29 -6.14
N LEU A 227 -4.11 9.46 -6.71
CA LEU A 227 -3.68 8.19 -6.11
C LEU A 227 -2.25 8.25 -5.54
N ASN A 228 -1.62 9.42 -5.48
CA ASN A 228 -0.25 9.59 -4.96
C ASN A 228 -0.11 9.30 -3.45
N GLU A 229 -1.20 9.41 -2.68
CA GLU A 229 -1.21 9.04 -1.26
C GLU A 229 -1.29 7.52 -1.08
N THR A 230 -1.77 6.80 -2.09
CA THR A 230 -1.98 5.35 -2.05
C THR A 230 -0.84 4.57 -2.70
N PHE A 231 -0.32 5.06 -3.83
CA PHE A 231 0.76 4.43 -4.58
C PHE A 231 2.01 5.32 -4.53
N ASP A 232 3.18 4.69 -4.38
CA ASP A 232 4.44 5.42 -4.51
C ASP A 232 4.61 5.92 -5.95
N SER A 233 5.21 7.09 -6.07
CA SER A 233 5.64 7.71 -7.33
C SER A 233 6.50 6.77 -8.18
N SER A 234 7.29 5.91 -7.55
CA SER A 234 8.14 4.92 -8.22
C SER A 234 7.36 3.78 -8.88
N GLU A 235 6.13 3.52 -8.42
CA GLU A 235 5.24 2.46 -8.88
C GLU A 235 3.98 2.98 -9.60
N SER A 236 3.99 4.28 -9.94
CA SER A 236 2.91 4.96 -10.64
C SER A 236 3.34 5.32 -12.06
N PHE A 237 2.62 4.77 -13.04
CA PHE A 237 2.96 4.85 -14.45
C PHE A 237 1.78 5.38 -15.28
N GLN A 238 2.08 6.07 -16.36
CA GLN A 238 1.10 6.58 -17.32
C GLN A 238 1.60 6.41 -18.76
N LEU A 239 0.66 6.34 -19.72
CA LEU A 239 1.00 6.38 -21.14
C LEU A 239 1.68 7.70 -21.52
N VAL A 240 2.45 7.68 -22.60
CA VAL A 240 3.04 8.89 -23.18
C VAL A 240 1.91 9.81 -23.67
N PRO A 241 1.81 11.06 -23.18
CA PRO A 241 0.78 11.96 -23.66
C PRO A 241 0.95 12.29 -25.14
N ALA A 242 -0.14 12.36 -25.89
CA ALA A 242 -0.11 12.58 -27.33
C ALA A 242 0.55 13.93 -27.70
N SER A 243 0.36 14.96 -26.87
CA SER A 243 0.96 16.29 -27.07
C SER A 243 2.48 16.33 -26.90
N SER A 244 3.06 15.40 -26.13
CA SER A 244 4.51 15.28 -25.91
C SER A 244 5.22 14.51 -27.03
N SER A 245 4.48 13.71 -27.82
CA SER A 245 5.06 12.99 -28.96
C SER A 245 5.43 13.89 -30.15
N GLN A 246 4.88 15.11 -30.24
CA GLN A 246 5.12 16.03 -31.38
C GLN A 246 6.09 17.18 -31.07
N ASN A 247 6.29 17.53 -29.80
CA ASN A 247 7.17 18.62 -29.40
C ASN A 247 8.11 18.10 -28.31
N GLY A 248 9.34 17.76 -28.71
CA GLY A 248 10.34 17.07 -27.91
C GLY A 248 10.91 17.82 -26.70
N ASP A 249 10.22 18.79 -26.10
CA ASP A 249 10.64 19.38 -24.82
C ASP A 249 9.55 20.30 -24.24
N LYS A 250 8.51 19.72 -23.67
CA LYS A 250 7.75 20.39 -22.62
C LYS A 250 7.70 19.47 -21.41
N GLN A 251 8.60 19.75 -20.47
CA GLN A 251 8.52 19.30 -19.09
C GLN A 251 7.11 19.59 -18.58
N MET A 252 6.22 18.60 -18.64
CA MET A 252 5.14 18.55 -17.67
C MET A 252 5.83 18.47 -16.32
N ALA A 253 5.44 19.36 -15.40
CA ALA A 253 6.02 19.47 -14.07
C ALA A 253 6.16 18.06 -13.46
N GLY A 254 7.39 17.59 -13.25
CA GLY A 254 7.70 16.18 -12.92
C GLY A 254 7.12 15.68 -11.58
N HIS A 255 6.31 16.49 -10.92
CA HIS A 255 5.57 16.22 -9.70
C HIS A 255 4.09 15.89 -9.96
N LEU A 256 3.57 16.13 -11.17
CA LEU A 256 2.17 15.90 -11.55
C LEU A 256 1.99 14.76 -12.56
N THR A 257 3.08 14.11 -12.96
CA THR A 257 3.10 13.07 -13.99
C THR A 257 3.77 11.82 -13.47
N GLY A 258 3.14 10.66 -13.70
CA GLY A 258 3.73 9.35 -13.43
C GLY A 258 4.85 9.02 -14.41
N ARG A 259 5.55 7.91 -14.14
CA ARG A 259 6.60 7.38 -15.01
C ARG A 259 6.00 6.93 -16.34
N LEU A 260 6.74 7.11 -17.44
CA LEU A 260 6.22 6.83 -18.78
C LEU A 260 6.30 5.33 -19.11
N LEU A 261 5.16 4.77 -19.51
CA LEU A 261 5.02 3.35 -19.87
C LEU A 261 5.73 2.98 -21.17
N PHE A 262 6.40 1.83 -21.14
CA PHE A 262 6.86 1.00 -22.26
C PHE A 262 7.89 1.61 -23.21
N ASP A 263 7.47 2.51 -24.09
CA ASP A 263 8.26 3.04 -25.21
C ASP A 263 7.88 4.50 -25.44
N LYS A 264 8.78 5.32 -26.01
CA LYS A 264 8.52 6.74 -26.29
C LYS A 264 7.32 6.95 -27.23
N ARG A 265 6.98 5.94 -28.03
CA ARG A 265 5.84 5.93 -28.96
C ARG A 265 4.55 5.41 -28.34
N ALA A 266 4.59 4.85 -27.12
CA ALA A 266 3.47 4.20 -26.45
C ALA A 266 2.40 5.20 -25.95
N THR A 267 1.81 5.94 -26.89
CA THR A 267 0.58 6.68 -26.71
C THR A 267 -0.62 5.72 -26.75
N TRP A 268 -1.78 6.15 -26.26
CA TRP A 268 -3.00 5.34 -26.33
C TRP A 268 -3.37 5.00 -27.79
N ASN A 269 -3.32 5.99 -28.70
CA ASN A 269 -3.65 5.77 -30.12
C ASN A 269 -2.73 4.72 -30.75
N TYR A 270 -1.42 4.83 -30.51
CA TYR A 270 -0.44 3.90 -31.06
C TYR A 270 -0.69 2.45 -30.63
N LEU A 271 -0.98 2.24 -29.35
CA LEU A 271 -1.30 0.91 -28.82
C LEU A 271 -2.65 0.39 -29.34
N ALA A 272 -3.67 1.26 -29.37
CA ALA A 272 -5.01 0.92 -29.84
C ALA A 272 -5.02 0.55 -31.33
N GLU A 273 -4.28 1.27 -32.17
CA GLU A 273 -4.13 1.01 -33.60
C GLU A 273 -3.45 -0.33 -33.86
N ARG A 274 -2.34 -0.63 -33.17
CA ARG A 274 -1.66 -1.93 -33.29
C ARG A 274 -2.55 -3.09 -32.88
N HIS A 275 -3.23 -2.98 -31.74
CA HIS A 275 -4.17 -3.99 -31.29
C HIS A 275 -5.33 -4.18 -32.30
N ALA A 276 -5.86 -3.08 -32.86
CA ALA A 276 -6.89 -3.14 -33.90
C ALA A 276 -6.38 -3.78 -35.22
N ALA A 277 -5.09 -3.61 -35.53
CA ALA A 277 -4.43 -4.27 -36.65
C ALA A 277 -4.12 -5.76 -36.41
N GLY A 278 -4.48 -6.30 -35.23
CA GLY A 278 -4.31 -7.72 -34.89
C GLY A 278 -3.04 -8.03 -34.12
N ALA A 279 -2.34 -7.02 -33.57
CA ALA A 279 -1.26 -7.27 -32.63
C ALA A 279 -1.81 -7.94 -31.36
N THR A 280 -1.05 -8.87 -30.79
CA THR A 280 -1.46 -9.69 -29.65
C THR A 280 -0.41 -9.67 -28.55
N ILE A 281 -0.85 -9.87 -27.32
CA ILE A 281 0.05 -9.91 -26.17
C ILE A 281 0.60 -11.32 -26.02
N LYS A 282 1.91 -11.47 -26.17
CA LYS A 282 2.61 -12.75 -26.07
C LYS A 282 3.54 -12.79 -24.87
N LYS A 283 3.69 -14.01 -24.33
CA LYS A 283 4.61 -14.34 -23.26
C LYS A 283 5.81 -15.08 -23.86
N THR A 284 6.99 -14.50 -23.75
CA THR A 284 8.22 -15.06 -24.28
C THR A 284 9.16 -15.38 -23.12
N PRO A 285 9.39 -16.66 -22.79
CA PRO A 285 10.37 -17.03 -21.78
C PRO A 285 11.78 -16.71 -22.31
N LEU A 286 12.57 -15.98 -21.54
CA LEU A 286 13.97 -15.73 -21.83
C LEU A 286 14.79 -16.86 -21.22
N THR A 287 15.60 -17.52 -22.04
CA THR A 287 16.44 -18.65 -21.64
C THR A 287 17.90 -18.35 -21.94
N ALA A 288 18.80 -19.25 -21.56
CA ALA A 288 20.21 -19.11 -21.96
C ALA A 288 20.40 -19.22 -23.48
N ASP A 289 19.48 -19.89 -24.18
CA ASP A 289 19.51 -20.10 -25.63
C ASP A 289 18.69 -19.06 -26.43
N PHE A 290 17.87 -18.25 -25.74
CA PHE A 290 17.07 -17.19 -26.33
C PHE A 290 17.10 -15.96 -25.44
N THR A 291 18.03 -15.06 -25.74
CA THR A 291 18.31 -13.88 -24.92
C THR A 291 17.48 -12.67 -25.36
N TRP A 292 17.64 -11.56 -24.64
CA TRP A 292 17.04 -10.29 -25.01
C TRP A 292 17.54 -9.79 -26.37
N GLU A 293 18.82 -9.97 -26.67
CA GLU A 293 19.42 -9.59 -27.95
C GLU A 293 18.79 -10.39 -29.10
N ASP A 294 18.53 -11.68 -28.90
CA ASP A 294 17.84 -12.51 -29.90
C ASP A 294 16.40 -12.03 -30.13
N PHE A 295 15.69 -11.68 -29.04
CA PHE A 295 14.35 -11.11 -29.13
C PHE A 295 14.35 -9.79 -29.91
N GLN A 296 15.29 -8.89 -29.62
CA GLN A 296 15.44 -7.62 -30.33
C GLN A 296 15.78 -7.82 -31.81
N SER A 297 16.64 -8.78 -32.15
CA SER A 297 16.98 -9.09 -33.54
C SER A 297 15.82 -9.70 -34.31
N MET A 298 14.98 -10.51 -33.64
CA MET A 298 13.85 -11.19 -34.28
C MET A 298 12.68 -10.23 -34.52
N TYR A 299 12.32 -9.44 -33.51
CA TYR A 299 11.10 -8.63 -33.57
C TYR A 299 11.35 -7.15 -33.83
N SER A 300 12.53 -6.61 -33.53
CA SER A 300 12.89 -5.20 -33.72
C SER A 300 11.74 -4.23 -33.39
N ASP A 301 11.19 -3.52 -34.39
CA ASP A 301 10.09 -2.57 -34.25
C ASP A 301 8.69 -3.21 -34.21
N SER A 302 8.55 -4.49 -34.57
CA SER A 302 7.27 -5.24 -34.58
C SER A 302 6.81 -5.69 -33.19
N ALA A 303 7.64 -5.51 -32.16
CA ALA A 303 7.27 -5.79 -30.78
C ALA A 303 7.48 -4.59 -29.84
N ILE A 304 6.57 -4.44 -28.89
CA ILE A 304 6.68 -3.48 -27.79
C ILE A 304 6.77 -4.28 -26.49
N PRO A 305 7.90 -4.25 -25.79
CA PRO A 305 8.03 -4.80 -24.44
C PRO A 305 7.11 -4.07 -23.46
N LEU A 306 6.28 -4.81 -22.72
CA LEU A 306 5.31 -4.24 -21.77
C LEU A 306 5.72 -4.53 -20.31
N PHE A 307 5.95 -5.81 -20.00
CA PHE A 307 6.20 -6.26 -18.64
C PHE A 307 7.26 -7.37 -18.59
N VAL A 308 7.88 -7.52 -17.43
CA VAL A 308 8.77 -8.65 -17.12
C VAL A 308 8.22 -9.38 -15.91
N PHE A 309 7.86 -10.64 -16.09
CA PHE A 309 7.41 -11.50 -15.00
C PHE A 309 8.58 -12.35 -14.48
N LEU A 310 8.72 -12.38 -13.14
CA LEU A 310 9.72 -13.17 -12.43
C LEU A 310 9.03 -14.36 -11.75
N PRO A 311 9.11 -15.58 -12.31
CA PRO A 311 8.36 -16.73 -11.82
C PRO A 311 8.67 -17.12 -10.36
N GLU A 312 9.94 -17.05 -9.96
CA GLU A 312 10.38 -17.46 -8.61
C GLU A 312 9.75 -16.62 -7.49
N SER A 313 9.57 -15.33 -7.75
CA SER A 313 9.05 -14.37 -6.77
C SER A 313 7.61 -13.96 -7.01
N LYS A 314 6.99 -14.43 -8.11
CA LYS A 314 5.67 -14.00 -8.61
C LYS A 314 5.53 -12.48 -8.66
N ARG A 315 6.58 -11.80 -9.11
CA ARG A 315 6.62 -10.35 -9.27
C ARG A 315 6.50 -9.96 -10.72
N ILE A 316 5.93 -8.78 -10.95
CA ILE A 316 5.94 -8.11 -12.23
C ILE A 316 6.85 -6.89 -12.13
N LYS A 317 7.56 -6.58 -13.21
CA LYS A 317 8.22 -5.30 -13.41
C LYS A 317 7.61 -4.66 -14.66
N ILE A 318 7.25 -3.39 -14.56
CA ILE A 318 6.74 -2.61 -15.67
C ILE A 318 7.94 -2.05 -16.44
N ILE A 319 7.93 -2.20 -17.78
CA ILE A 319 8.98 -1.64 -18.63
C ILE A 319 8.70 -0.15 -18.84
N GLU A 320 9.73 0.67 -18.70
CA GLU A 320 9.65 2.12 -18.86
C GLU A 320 10.26 2.57 -20.18
N SER A 321 9.74 3.67 -20.69
CA SER A 321 10.16 4.27 -21.96
C SER A 321 11.64 4.64 -22.06
N GLU A 322 12.34 4.86 -20.94
CA GLU A 322 13.73 5.36 -20.94
C GLU A 322 14.75 4.36 -20.36
N ASN A 323 14.33 3.15 -19.96
CA ASN A 323 15.23 2.24 -19.25
C ASN A 323 14.90 0.76 -19.50
N PRO A 324 15.41 0.16 -20.58
CA PRO A 324 15.43 -1.29 -20.70
C PRO A 324 16.48 -1.83 -19.71
N ARG A 325 16.05 -2.22 -18.51
CA ARG A 325 16.92 -2.91 -17.55
C ARG A 325 17.34 -4.27 -18.10
N THR A 326 18.50 -4.75 -17.66
CA THR A 326 19.04 -6.08 -17.95
C THR A 326 17.98 -7.15 -17.72
N LEU A 327 17.57 -7.77 -18.82
CA LEU A 327 16.71 -8.93 -18.84
C LEU A 327 17.61 -10.16 -18.73
N GLU A 328 17.41 -10.95 -17.69
CA GLU A 328 18.23 -12.13 -17.42
C GLU A 328 17.47 -13.41 -17.82
N PRO A 329 18.20 -14.49 -18.15
CA PRO A 329 17.61 -15.80 -18.33
C PRO A 329 16.76 -16.22 -17.11
N GLY A 330 15.63 -16.88 -17.36
CA GLY A 330 14.66 -17.30 -16.33
C GLY A 330 13.51 -16.32 -16.11
N MET A 331 13.54 -15.15 -16.74
CA MET A 331 12.42 -14.20 -16.76
C MET A 331 11.46 -14.49 -17.92
N VAL A 332 10.20 -14.06 -17.79
CA VAL A 332 9.21 -14.10 -18.87
C VAL A 332 8.91 -12.69 -19.33
N LEU A 333 9.26 -12.38 -20.57
CA LEU A 333 8.96 -11.12 -21.22
C LEU A 333 7.51 -11.13 -21.73
N ILE A 334 6.74 -10.09 -21.43
CA ILE A 334 5.40 -9.89 -21.95
C ILE A 334 5.45 -8.70 -22.90
N SER A 335 5.13 -8.95 -24.16
CA SER A 335 5.25 -7.96 -25.24
C SER A 335 4.00 -7.95 -26.10
N LEU A 336 3.64 -6.76 -26.62
CA LEU A 336 2.69 -6.62 -27.72
C LEU A 336 3.44 -6.92 -29.02
N ILE A 337 3.00 -7.92 -29.79
CA ILE A 337 3.67 -8.35 -31.03
C ILE A 337 2.68 -8.26 -32.18
N ASP A 338 3.10 -7.58 -33.24
CA ASP A 338 2.34 -7.48 -34.49
C ASP A 338 2.14 -8.87 -35.14
N PRO A 339 1.07 -9.07 -35.92
CA PRO A 339 0.90 -10.32 -36.66
C PRO A 339 2.05 -10.48 -37.68
N PRO A 340 2.50 -11.72 -37.96
CA PRO A 340 3.54 -11.95 -38.95
C PRO A 340 3.11 -11.39 -40.31
N SER A 341 4.02 -10.67 -40.97
CA SER A 341 3.74 -10.06 -42.27
C SER A 341 3.38 -11.15 -43.29
N SER A 342 2.49 -10.83 -44.22
CA SER A 342 2.02 -11.76 -45.26
C SER A 342 3.13 -12.30 -46.18
N GLU A 343 4.36 -11.80 -46.10
CA GLU A 343 5.52 -12.27 -46.87
C GLU A 343 6.25 -13.47 -46.23
N GLU A 344 6.07 -13.74 -44.93
CA GLU A 344 6.70 -14.88 -44.23
C GLU A 344 5.93 -16.21 -44.38
N LYS A 345 4.81 -16.21 -45.11
CA LYS A 345 3.97 -17.41 -45.33
C LYS A 345 4.17 -18.06 -46.71
N ALA A 346 5.12 -17.60 -47.52
CA ALA A 346 5.35 -18.08 -48.89
C ALA A 346 6.45 -19.13 -48.97
#